data_AF-A0AAX2B5Q2-F1
#
_entry.id   AF-A0AAX2B5Q2-F1
#
_cell.length_a   1.000
_cell.length_b   1.000
_cell.length_c   1.000
_cell.angle_alpha   90.00
_cell.angle_beta   90.00
_cell.angle_gamma   90.00
#
_symmetry.space_group_name_H-M   'P 1'
#
loop_
_entity.id
_entity.type
_entity.pdbx_description
1 polymer ?
#
loop_
_entity_poly.entity_id
_entity_poly.type
_entity_poly.pdbx_seq_one_letter_code
_entity_poly.pdbx_strand_id
1 'polypeptide(L)'
;MENKIIVFPEMQINTINKTAMLRSDIDKRKLIRTVLFWDKIIIPCNTNIFVINLDHIPEIVTLRAEKILEEPKIQVSGDGELTSVLYGMYMWYIMQMMKSNDANYSTYELEKMIISDHDQVSPSGGELLTFTNAFPEPDVSTEINDILEFKLKRKDQLNLLMAHLNSLELRVLKAENKHTELNKAINEIDIACADVIRLYKEKGIKFNISNAKFNFSMKEIIEVTGATYAGSVIAGLPQTAAVLASLSAGIASVVEIKDAISFKKIDKTNPFNYAGEISKHLC
;
A
#
# COMPACT_ATOMS: atom_id res chain seq x y z
N MET A 1 1.21 -17.66 -2.96
CA MET A 1 0.88 -16.78 -4.09
C MET A 1 1.79 -15.57 -3.97
N GLU A 2 2.36 -15.08 -5.07
CA GLU A 2 3.28 -13.94 -5.07
C GLU A 2 2.52 -12.64 -4.81
N ASN A 3 3.10 -11.69 -4.06
CA ASN A 3 2.51 -10.36 -3.84
C ASN A 3 3.19 -9.34 -4.76
N LYS A 4 2.41 -8.67 -5.62
CA LYS A 4 2.91 -7.70 -6.59
C LYS A 4 2.29 -6.33 -6.35
N ILE A 5 3.10 -5.28 -6.47
CA ILE A 5 2.62 -3.89 -6.37
C ILE A 5 2.87 -3.13 -7.67
N ILE A 6 1.82 -2.49 -8.18
CA ILE A 6 1.86 -1.61 -9.33
C ILE A 6 2.22 -0.21 -8.83
N VAL A 7 3.34 0.30 -9.34
CA VAL A 7 3.90 1.60 -8.97
C VAL A 7 4.08 2.40 -10.24
N PHE A 8 3.55 3.62 -10.22
CA PHE A 8 3.78 4.55 -11.31
C PHE A 8 4.97 5.45 -10.99
N PRO A 9 5.79 5.81 -12.00
CA PRO A 9 6.72 6.92 -11.89
C PRO A 9 5.97 8.19 -11.51
N GLU A 10 6.70 9.23 -11.10
CA GLU A 10 6.10 10.52 -10.74
C GLU A 10 5.32 11.11 -11.93
N MET A 11 4.04 10.80 -12.00
CA MET A 11 3.14 11.08 -13.12
C MET A 11 1.80 11.52 -12.58
N GLN A 12 1.20 12.51 -13.24
CA GLN A 12 -0.14 12.98 -12.95
C GLN A 12 -0.90 13.18 -14.26
N ILE A 13 -2.08 12.55 -14.38
CA ILE A 13 -2.98 12.64 -15.52
C ILE A 13 -4.23 13.36 -15.03
N ASN A 14 -4.48 14.55 -15.55
CA ASN A 14 -5.64 15.35 -15.20
C ASN A 14 -6.59 15.47 -16.41
N THR A 15 -7.71 14.73 -16.40
CA THR A 15 -8.68 14.76 -17.51
C THR A 15 -9.57 16.01 -17.49
N ILE A 16 -9.75 16.62 -16.32
CA ILE A 16 -10.53 17.86 -16.14
C ILE A 16 -9.85 19.01 -16.85
N ASN A 17 -8.58 19.23 -16.52
CA ASN A 17 -7.75 20.30 -17.05
C ASN A 17 -7.00 19.90 -18.32
N LYS A 18 -7.12 18.62 -18.74
CA LYS A 18 -6.46 18.03 -19.91
C LYS A 18 -4.94 18.20 -19.88
N THR A 19 -4.35 17.99 -18.70
CA THR A 19 -2.90 18.06 -18.50
C THR A 19 -2.34 16.70 -18.11
N ALA A 20 -1.17 16.35 -18.66
CA ALA A 20 -0.39 15.22 -18.20
C ALA A 20 0.99 15.72 -17.79
N MET A 21 1.39 15.45 -16.55
CA MET A 21 2.74 15.67 -16.05
C MET A 21 3.41 14.32 -15.91
N LEU A 22 4.64 14.22 -16.40
CA LEU A 22 5.46 13.04 -16.26
C LEU A 22 6.86 13.47 -15.85
N ARG A 23 7.39 12.83 -14.82
CA ARG A 23 8.78 12.90 -14.41
C ARG A 23 9.34 11.50 -14.51
N SER A 24 10.52 11.39 -15.12
CA SER A 24 11.30 10.16 -15.14
C SER A 24 12.00 10.02 -13.78
N ASP A 25 11.23 9.89 -12.72
CA ASP A 25 11.72 9.79 -11.35
C ASP A 25 10.74 8.93 -10.54
N ILE A 26 11.22 8.38 -9.44
CA ILE A 26 10.42 7.65 -8.48
C ILE A 26 10.91 7.98 -7.08
N ASP A 27 9.99 8.38 -6.21
CA ASP A 27 10.34 8.74 -4.84
C ASP A 27 11.07 7.57 -4.13
N LYS A 28 12.23 7.87 -3.52
CA LYS A 28 13.07 6.87 -2.85
C LYS A 28 12.32 6.16 -1.73
N ARG A 29 11.46 6.89 -1.00
CA ARG A 29 10.64 6.31 0.07
C ARG A 29 9.58 5.35 -0.51
N LYS A 30 8.92 5.71 -1.62
CA LYS A 30 8.03 4.81 -2.39
C LYS A 30 8.75 3.52 -2.79
N LEU A 31 9.99 3.60 -3.31
CA LEU A 31 10.79 2.41 -3.62
C LEU A 31 11.11 1.56 -2.39
N ILE A 32 11.70 2.14 -1.35
CA ILE A 32 12.09 1.44 -0.12
C ILE A 32 10.90 0.66 0.48
N ARG A 33 9.72 1.29 0.52
CA ARG A 33 8.49 0.69 1.04
C ARG A 33 8.01 -0.50 0.22
N THR A 34 7.97 -0.32 -1.10
CA THR A 34 7.45 -1.33 -2.01
C THR A 34 8.38 -2.53 -2.10
N VAL A 35 9.70 -2.30 -2.03
CA VAL A 35 10.70 -3.39 -2.05
C VAL A 35 10.57 -4.30 -0.83
N LEU A 36 10.30 -3.75 0.35
CA LEU A 36 10.27 -4.55 1.56
C LEU A 36 9.14 -5.59 1.58
N PHE A 37 7.90 -5.16 1.27
CA PHE A 37 6.70 -5.98 1.52
C PHE A 37 6.18 -6.75 0.31
N TRP A 38 6.52 -6.32 -0.92
CA TRP A 38 6.04 -6.97 -2.14
C TRP A 38 7.14 -7.76 -2.83
N ASP A 39 6.84 -8.96 -3.30
CA ASP A 39 7.78 -9.83 -4.00
C ASP A 39 8.23 -9.21 -5.33
N LYS A 40 7.31 -8.55 -6.04
CA LYS A 40 7.59 -7.81 -7.28
C LYS A 40 7.03 -6.39 -7.27
N ILE A 41 7.74 -5.50 -7.95
CA ILE A 41 7.31 -4.15 -8.27
C ILE A 41 7.05 -4.09 -9.77
N ILE A 42 5.86 -3.65 -10.15
CA ILE A 42 5.45 -3.49 -11.54
C ILE A 42 5.47 -2.00 -11.85
N ILE A 43 6.30 -1.58 -12.81
CA ILE A 43 6.28 -0.22 -13.36
C ILE A 43 5.76 -0.32 -14.81
N PRO A 44 4.45 -0.10 -15.02
CA PRO A 44 3.89 -0.14 -16.37
C PRO A 44 4.42 1.04 -17.19
N CYS A 45 5.02 0.73 -18.34
CA CYS A 45 5.60 1.71 -19.24
C CYS A 45 4.83 1.73 -20.56
N ASN A 46 4.37 2.92 -20.97
CA ASN A 46 3.89 3.10 -22.33
C ASN A 46 5.07 3.11 -23.27
N THR A 47 4.94 2.57 -24.48
CA THR A 47 6.09 2.41 -25.38
C THR A 47 6.00 3.13 -26.70
N ASN A 48 4.81 3.59 -27.08
CA ASN A 48 4.58 4.28 -28.35
C ASN A 48 4.36 5.79 -28.22
N ILE A 49 4.23 6.35 -27.00
CA ILE A 49 4.05 7.80 -26.78
C ILE A 49 5.28 8.44 -26.12
N PHE A 50 5.78 7.86 -25.04
CA PHE A 50 6.98 8.32 -24.35
C PHE A 50 7.70 7.12 -23.73
N VAL A 51 9.03 7.14 -23.71
CA VAL A 51 9.83 6.11 -23.03
C VAL A 51 10.27 6.68 -21.69
N ILE A 52 9.90 6.02 -20.59
CA ILE A 52 10.37 6.37 -19.25
C ILE A 52 11.71 5.65 -19.04
N ASN A 53 12.78 6.41 -18.90
CA ASN A 53 14.11 5.86 -18.60
C ASN A 53 14.46 6.11 -17.12
N LEU A 54 14.47 5.04 -16.34
CA LEU A 54 14.79 5.06 -14.91
C LEU A 54 16.21 4.56 -14.60
N ASP A 55 17.07 4.37 -15.60
CA ASP A 55 18.43 3.80 -15.42
C ASP A 55 19.39 4.75 -14.68
N HIS A 56 19.03 6.03 -14.60
CA HIS A 56 19.75 7.01 -13.81
C HIS A 56 19.50 6.85 -12.29
N ILE A 57 18.56 6.00 -11.89
CA ILE A 57 18.24 5.69 -10.48
C ILE A 57 18.92 4.37 -10.12
N PRO A 58 20.00 4.38 -9.31
CA PRO A 58 20.77 3.17 -9.00
C PRO A 58 19.93 2.05 -8.39
N GLU A 59 18.99 2.40 -7.52
CA GLU A 59 18.08 1.44 -6.89
C GLU A 59 17.23 0.69 -7.94
N ILE A 60 16.75 1.36 -8.99
CA ILE A 60 16.00 0.72 -10.08
C ILE A 60 16.88 -0.27 -10.84
N VAL A 61 18.13 0.11 -11.14
CA VAL A 61 19.09 -0.78 -11.83
C VAL A 61 19.32 -2.05 -11.02
N THR A 62 19.52 -1.92 -9.71
CA THR A 62 19.66 -3.06 -8.79
C THR A 62 18.40 -3.93 -8.78
N LEU A 63 17.22 -3.34 -8.62
CA LEU A 63 15.96 -4.10 -8.57
C LEU A 63 15.65 -4.83 -9.88
N ARG A 64 16.04 -4.26 -11.02
CA ARG A 64 15.96 -4.91 -12.33
C ARG A 64 16.92 -6.09 -12.44
N ALA A 65 18.18 -5.92 -12.00
CA ALA A 65 19.18 -6.98 -12.00
C ALA A 65 18.75 -8.18 -11.11
N GLU A 66 18.17 -7.90 -9.95
CA GLU A 66 17.62 -8.88 -9.01
C GLU A 66 16.27 -9.48 -9.45
N LYS A 67 15.74 -9.06 -10.62
CA LYS A 67 14.44 -9.48 -11.17
C LYS A 67 13.27 -9.19 -10.25
N ILE A 68 13.38 -8.20 -9.37
CA ILE A 68 12.29 -7.72 -8.50
C ILE A 68 11.38 -6.77 -9.28
N LEU A 69 11.94 -6.05 -10.25
CA LEU A 69 11.22 -5.12 -11.10
C LEU A 69 10.65 -5.81 -12.35
N GLU A 70 9.38 -5.56 -12.65
CA GLU A 70 8.68 -5.93 -13.88
C GLU A 70 8.27 -4.64 -14.61
N GLU A 71 8.66 -4.50 -15.88
CA GLU A 71 8.39 -3.30 -16.69
C GLU A 71 7.51 -3.65 -17.91
N PRO A 72 6.23 -3.97 -17.71
CA PRO A 72 5.34 -4.35 -18.80
C PRO A 72 5.12 -3.16 -19.74
N LYS A 73 5.17 -3.47 -21.03
CA LYS A 73 4.95 -2.49 -22.10
C LYS A 73 3.47 -2.42 -22.41
N ILE A 74 2.86 -1.28 -22.10
CA ILE A 74 1.47 -1.00 -22.46
C ILE A 74 1.45 -0.28 -23.80
N GLN A 75 0.67 -0.81 -24.74
CA GLN A 75 0.41 -0.14 -26.00
C GLN A 75 -0.72 0.85 -25.81
N VAL A 76 -0.47 2.11 -26.16
CA VAL A 76 -1.54 3.10 -26.16
C VAL A 76 -2.33 2.92 -27.44
N SER A 77 -3.60 2.54 -27.31
CA SER A 77 -4.54 2.39 -28.43
C SER A 77 -5.87 3.06 -28.09
N GLY A 78 -6.38 3.86 -29.01
CA GLY A 78 -7.67 4.54 -28.85
C GLY A 78 -7.66 5.90 -29.55
N ASP A 79 -8.85 6.33 -29.96
CA ASP A 79 -9.07 7.65 -30.53
C ASP A 79 -9.67 8.56 -29.45
N GLY A 80 -9.13 9.77 -29.30
CA GLY A 80 -9.64 10.73 -28.33
C GLY A 80 -8.59 11.70 -27.81
N GLU A 81 -8.98 12.43 -26.77
CA GLU A 81 -8.10 13.34 -26.05
C GLU A 81 -7.06 12.54 -25.24
N LEU A 82 -5.79 12.97 -25.29
CA LEU A 82 -4.65 12.19 -24.82
C LEU A 82 -4.75 11.80 -23.34
N THR A 83 -5.16 12.71 -22.45
CA THR A 83 -5.27 12.39 -21.02
C THR A 83 -6.35 11.35 -20.74
N SER A 84 -7.47 11.40 -21.46
CA SER A 84 -8.55 10.41 -21.41
C SER A 84 -8.09 9.04 -21.92
N VAL A 85 -7.32 9.01 -23.02
CA VAL A 85 -6.75 7.77 -23.57
C VAL A 85 -5.73 7.15 -22.60
N LEU A 86 -4.82 7.96 -22.04
CA LEU A 86 -3.85 7.50 -21.04
C LEU A 86 -4.54 6.97 -19.78
N TYR A 87 -5.55 7.69 -19.28
CA TYR A 87 -6.37 7.26 -18.14
C TYR A 87 -7.01 5.90 -18.41
N GLY A 88 -7.78 5.78 -19.50
CA GLY A 88 -8.50 4.55 -19.83
C GLY A 88 -7.56 3.35 -19.99
N MET A 89 -6.39 3.56 -20.59
CA MET A 89 -5.39 2.52 -20.77
C MET A 89 -4.76 2.05 -19.44
N TYR A 90 -4.34 2.97 -18.56
CA TYR A 90 -3.77 2.57 -17.26
C TYR A 90 -4.83 1.92 -16.36
N MET A 91 -6.07 2.42 -16.37
CA MET A 91 -7.20 1.80 -15.67
C MET A 91 -7.49 0.40 -16.18
N TRP A 92 -7.55 0.23 -17.50
CA TRP A 92 -7.75 -1.08 -18.09
C TRP A 92 -6.66 -2.06 -17.63
N TYR A 93 -5.39 -1.65 -17.70
CA TYR A 93 -4.27 -2.49 -17.26
C TYR A 93 -4.42 -2.89 -15.78
N ILE A 94 -4.62 -1.92 -14.88
CA ILE A 94 -4.80 -2.19 -13.44
C ILE A 94 -5.97 -3.16 -13.23
N MET A 95 -7.14 -2.91 -13.84
CA MET A 95 -8.31 -3.77 -13.69
C MET A 95 -8.07 -5.20 -14.16
N GLN A 96 -7.26 -5.41 -15.21
CA GLN A 96 -6.89 -6.74 -15.68
C GLN A 96 -5.98 -7.46 -14.68
N MET A 97 -4.97 -6.76 -14.14
CA MET A 97 -4.10 -7.33 -13.12
C MET A 97 -4.90 -7.69 -11.86
N MET A 98 -5.76 -6.79 -11.38
CA MET A 98 -6.60 -7.03 -10.20
C MET A 98 -7.60 -8.19 -10.36
N LYS A 99 -8.01 -8.54 -11.58
CA LYS A 99 -8.89 -9.69 -11.87
C LYS A 99 -8.14 -11.01 -12.03
N SER A 100 -6.82 -10.95 -12.19
CA SER A 100 -6.00 -12.14 -12.38
C SER A 100 -5.87 -12.92 -11.08
N ASN A 101 -5.81 -14.25 -11.19
CA ASN A 101 -5.61 -15.16 -10.06
C ASN A 101 -4.16 -15.70 -9.97
N ASP A 102 -3.23 -15.14 -10.75
CA ASP A 102 -1.83 -15.59 -10.78
C ASP A 102 -0.98 -15.02 -9.63
N ALA A 103 -1.34 -13.84 -9.13
CA ALA A 103 -0.69 -13.17 -8.01
C ALA A 103 -1.69 -12.30 -7.22
N ASN A 104 -1.29 -11.87 -6.02
CA ASN A 104 -1.99 -10.82 -5.29
C ASN A 104 -1.50 -9.46 -5.79
N TYR A 105 -2.39 -8.66 -6.39
CA TYR A 105 -2.04 -7.33 -6.89
C TYR A 105 -2.49 -6.23 -5.94
N SER A 106 -1.69 -5.17 -5.85
CA SER A 106 -2.01 -3.92 -5.17
C SER A 106 -1.50 -2.75 -6.01
N THR A 107 -2.05 -1.55 -5.84
CA THR A 107 -1.51 -0.33 -6.44
C THR A 107 -0.93 0.59 -5.36
N TYR A 108 0.07 1.40 -5.71
CA TYR A 108 0.64 2.41 -4.81
C TYR A 108 0.26 3.82 -5.27
N GLU A 109 -0.42 4.59 -4.41
CA GLU A 109 -0.77 6.01 -4.62
C GLU A 109 -1.47 6.31 -5.97
N LEU A 110 -2.38 5.44 -6.40
CA LEU A 110 -3.09 5.58 -7.66
C LEU A 110 -3.89 6.91 -7.73
N GLU A 111 -4.42 7.34 -6.59
CA GLU A 111 -5.19 8.58 -6.43
C GLU A 111 -4.35 9.85 -6.64
N LYS A 112 -3.02 9.78 -6.51
CA LYS A 112 -2.14 10.91 -6.82
C LYS A 112 -1.81 10.99 -8.30
N MET A 113 -1.85 9.84 -8.98
CA MET A 113 -1.55 9.73 -10.40
C MET A 113 -2.68 10.28 -11.26
N ILE A 114 -3.94 10.23 -10.82
CA ILE A 114 -5.09 10.52 -11.69
C ILE A 114 -6.01 11.56 -11.03
N ILE A 115 -6.36 12.58 -11.81
CA ILE A 115 -7.36 13.59 -11.49
C ILE A 115 -8.37 13.62 -12.63
N SER A 116 -9.48 12.91 -12.49
CA SER A 116 -10.53 12.88 -13.51
C SER A 116 -11.84 13.54 -13.06
N ASP A 117 -12.70 13.92 -14.00
CA ASP A 117 -14.09 14.36 -13.74
C ASP A 117 -15.00 13.21 -13.31
N HIS A 118 -14.66 11.98 -13.69
CA HIS A 118 -15.15 10.75 -13.06
C HIS A 118 -14.53 10.53 -11.68
N ASP A 119 -13.42 11.20 -11.40
CA ASP A 119 -12.79 11.30 -10.09
C ASP A 119 -13.33 12.54 -9.39
N GLN A 120 -14.60 12.45 -9.00
CA GLN A 120 -14.78 12.63 -7.57
C GLN A 120 -14.06 11.44 -6.93
N VAL A 121 -12.72 11.54 -6.80
CA VAL A 121 -12.04 10.95 -5.65
C VAL A 121 -12.75 11.63 -4.50
N SER A 122 -13.85 11.02 -4.06
CA SER A 122 -14.25 11.17 -2.69
C SER A 122 -12.97 10.85 -1.93
N PRO A 123 -12.49 11.71 -1.02
CA PRO A 123 -11.34 11.44 -0.14
C PRO A 123 -11.46 10.08 0.61
N SER A 124 -12.63 9.48 0.47
CA SER A 124 -13.11 8.17 0.82
C SER A 124 -13.39 7.31 -0.44
N GLY A 125 -12.40 6.58 -0.99
CA GLY A 125 -12.55 5.47 -1.98
C GLY A 125 -12.27 4.08 -1.33
N GLY A 126 -13.12 3.05 -1.54
CA GLY A 126 -13.04 1.68 -0.95
C GLY A 126 -13.22 1.58 0.57
N GLU A 127 -13.63 0.46 1.18
CA GLU A 127 -13.66 0.42 2.66
C GLU A 127 -12.23 0.31 3.21
N LEU A 128 -11.73 1.45 3.70
CA LEU A 128 -10.32 1.65 3.99
C LEU A 128 -9.98 1.15 5.39
N LEU A 129 -9.12 0.14 5.49
CA LEU A 129 -8.36 -0.13 6.70
C LEU A 129 -7.18 0.85 6.73
N THR A 130 -7.23 1.84 7.61
CA THR A 130 -6.11 2.76 7.81
C THR A 130 -5.39 2.42 9.10
N PHE A 131 -4.15 1.97 9.00
CA PHE A 131 -3.14 2.09 10.03
C PHE A 131 -2.77 3.56 10.20
N THR A 132 -2.93 4.10 11.39
CA THR A 132 -2.50 5.44 11.79
C THR A 132 -1.32 5.28 12.73
N ASN A 133 -0.15 5.78 12.35
CA ASN A 133 1.08 5.71 13.13
C ASN A 133 1.31 4.33 13.76
N ALA A 134 1.25 3.29 12.93
CA ALA A 134 1.33 1.91 13.39
C ALA A 134 2.13 0.98 12.48
N PHE A 135 2.27 1.32 11.20
CA PHE A 135 2.88 0.40 10.24
C PHE A 135 4.41 0.56 10.24
N PRO A 136 5.18 -0.53 10.42
CA PRO A 136 6.63 -0.43 10.60
C PRO A 136 7.38 -0.43 9.26
N GLU A 137 7.96 0.71 8.88
CA GLU A 137 8.67 0.87 7.61
C GLU A 137 10.16 1.22 7.79
N PRO A 138 11.06 0.81 6.90
CA PRO A 138 12.45 1.27 6.93
C PRO A 138 12.50 2.79 6.74
N ASP A 139 13.48 3.44 7.36
CA ASP A 139 13.73 4.85 7.12
C ASP A 139 14.26 5.10 5.70
N VAL A 140 13.97 6.28 5.14
CA VAL A 140 14.41 6.65 3.79
C VAL A 140 15.93 6.72 3.64
N SER A 141 16.66 6.89 4.77
CA SER A 141 18.12 6.82 4.80
C SER A 141 18.68 5.39 4.79
N THR A 142 17.83 4.36 4.85
CA THR A 142 18.28 2.96 4.78
C THR A 142 18.63 2.62 3.34
N GLU A 143 19.80 2.00 3.14
CA GLU A 143 20.25 1.60 1.82
C GLU A 143 19.41 0.45 1.27
N ILE A 144 19.17 0.45 -0.05
CA ILE A 144 18.30 -0.55 -0.68
C ILE A 144 18.86 -1.98 -0.53
N ASN A 145 20.19 -2.11 -0.53
CA ASN A 145 20.85 -3.40 -0.35
C ASN A 145 20.62 -3.98 1.05
N ASP A 146 20.64 -3.14 2.08
CA ASP A 146 20.35 -3.56 3.45
C ASP A 146 18.89 -4.01 3.58
N ILE A 147 17.96 -3.32 2.89
CA ILE A 147 16.54 -3.69 2.84
C ILE A 147 16.35 -5.03 2.12
N LEU A 148 17.04 -5.25 1.00
CA LEU A 148 16.99 -6.50 0.25
C LEU A 148 17.55 -7.67 1.06
N GLU A 149 18.70 -7.47 1.73
CA GLU A 149 19.30 -8.47 2.61
C GLU A 149 18.38 -8.80 3.80
N PHE A 150 17.80 -7.76 4.41
CA PHE A 150 16.82 -7.93 5.49
C PHE A 150 15.61 -8.73 5.04
N LYS A 151 15.01 -8.34 3.91
CA LYS A 151 13.87 -9.03 3.32
C LYS A 151 14.19 -10.51 3.04
N LEU A 152 15.36 -10.80 2.50
CA LEU A 152 15.78 -12.17 2.24
C LEU A 152 15.89 -12.98 3.55
N LYS A 153 16.48 -12.40 4.60
CA LYS A 153 16.70 -13.07 5.89
C LYS A 153 15.45 -13.19 6.75
N ARG A 154 14.47 -12.29 6.58
CA ARG A 154 13.25 -12.18 7.39
C ARG A 154 11.98 -12.36 6.56
N LYS A 155 12.10 -13.03 5.42
CA LYS A 155 11.02 -13.24 4.45
C LYS A 155 9.79 -13.84 5.11
N ASP A 156 9.96 -14.81 5.99
CA ASP A 156 8.85 -15.51 6.64
C ASP A 156 8.01 -14.56 7.50
N GLN A 157 8.65 -13.68 8.29
CA GLN A 157 7.94 -12.72 9.15
C GLN A 157 7.25 -11.62 8.34
N LEU A 158 7.91 -11.12 7.28
CA LEU A 158 7.31 -10.14 6.38
C LEU A 158 6.11 -10.74 5.62
N ASN A 159 6.24 -11.97 5.15
CA ASN A 159 5.16 -12.70 4.50
C ASN A 159 4.00 -12.98 5.44
N LEU A 160 4.28 -13.25 6.73
CA LEU A 160 3.24 -13.47 7.73
C LEU A 160 2.39 -12.20 7.93
N LEU A 161 3.02 -11.02 8.08
CA LEU A 161 2.30 -9.75 8.15
C LEU A 161 1.42 -9.54 6.90
N MET A 162 1.98 -9.71 5.70
CA MET A 162 1.22 -9.57 4.45
C MET A 162 0.10 -10.60 4.32
N ALA A 163 0.30 -11.83 4.79
CA ALA A 163 -0.74 -12.86 4.79
C ALA A 163 -1.90 -12.51 5.74
N HIS A 164 -1.61 -11.96 6.92
CA HIS A 164 -2.65 -11.49 7.83
C HIS A 164 -3.45 -10.33 7.23
N LEU A 165 -2.77 -9.35 6.62
CA LEU A 165 -3.42 -8.26 5.90
C LEU A 165 -4.31 -8.77 4.77
N ASN A 166 -3.77 -9.58 3.85
CA ASN A 166 -4.49 -10.05 2.68
C ASN A 166 -5.65 -11.01 3.02
N SER A 167 -5.55 -11.75 4.12
CA SER A 167 -6.60 -12.70 4.52
C SER A 167 -7.68 -12.10 5.41
N LEU A 168 -7.47 -10.90 5.96
CA LEU A 168 -8.37 -10.24 6.91
C LEU A 168 -9.82 -10.23 6.41
N GLU A 169 -10.06 -9.66 5.22
CA GLU A 169 -11.39 -9.58 4.62
C GLU A 169 -12.05 -10.95 4.49
N LEU A 170 -11.39 -11.86 3.76
CA LEU A 170 -11.96 -13.16 3.45
C LEU A 170 -12.24 -14.00 4.70
N ARG A 171 -11.41 -13.87 5.75
CA ARG A 171 -11.63 -14.54 7.03
C ARG A 171 -12.86 -14.00 7.74
N VAL A 172 -12.99 -12.68 7.84
CA VAL A 172 -14.14 -12.07 8.52
C VAL A 172 -15.44 -12.35 7.76
N LEU A 173 -15.43 -12.26 6.43
CA LEU A 173 -16.60 -12.59 5.60
C LEU A 173 -17.10 -14.02 5.81
N LYS A 174 -16.18 -14.98 5.96
CA LYS A 174 -16.50 -16.42 6.12
C LYS A 174 -16.80 -16.84 7.56
N ALA A 175 -16.57 -15.99 8.54
CA ALA A 175 -16.73 -16.34 9.94
C ALA A 175 -18.21 -16.36 10.36
N GLU A 176 -18.57 -17.35 11.16
CA GLU A 176 -19.88 -17.40 11.83
C GLU A 176 -20.04 -16.22 12.80
N ASN A 177 -19.00 -15.94 13.60
CA ASN A 177 -18.92 -14.74 14.43
C ASN A 177 -17.86 -13.78 13.86
N LYS A 178 -18.33 -12.90 12.99
CA LYS A 178 -17.49 -11.90 12.31
C LYS A 178 -16.79 -10.94 13.27
N HIS A 179 -17.43 -10.58 14.39
CA HIS A 179 -16.86 -9.64 15.37
C HIS A 179 -15.63 -10.25 16.07
N THR A 180 -15.79 -11.49 16.54
CA THR A 180 -14.69 -12.23 17.16
C THR A 180 -13.56 -12.47 16.17
N GLU A 181 -13.86 -12.83 14.92
CA GLU A 181 -12.82 -13.06 13.91
C GLU A 181 -12.09 -11.78 13.52
N LEU A 182 -12.78 -10.65 13.42
CA LEU A 182 -12.15 -9.34 13.18
C LEU A 182 -11.14 -9.00 14.28
N ASN A 183 -11.55 -9.10 15.55
CA ASN A 183 -10.65 -8.82 16.68
C ASN A 183 -9.43 -9.74 16.68
N LYS A 184 -9.63 -11.03 16.35
CA LYS A 184 -8.54 -12.00 16.23
C LYS A 184 -7.58 -11.63 15.10
N ALA A 185 -8.10 -11.31 13.92
CA ALA A 185 -7.28 -10.95 12.77
C ALA A 185 -6.49 -9.65 13.01
N ILE A 186 -7.09 -8.64 13.66
CA ILE A 186 -6.38 -7.42 14.09
C ILE A 186 -5.27 -7.74 15.09
N ASN A 187 -5.51 -8.61 16.07
CA ASN A 187 -4.49 -9.00 17.04
C ASN A 187 -3.31 -9.76 16.39
N GLU A 188 -3.57 -10.58 15.38
CA GLU A 188 -2.51 -11.24 14.61
C GLU A 188 -1.66 -10.24 13.83
N ILE A 189 -2.28 -9.22 13.23
CA ILE A 189 -1.58 -8.10 12.59
C ILE A 189 -0.73 -7.33 13.60
N ASP A 190 -1.26 -7.03 14.79
CA ASP A 190 -0.53 -6.35 15.88
C ASP A 190 0.76 -7.11 16.25
N ILE A 191 0.65 -8.42 16.47
CA ILE A 191 1.79 -9.27 16.79
C ILE A 191 2.82 -9.23 15.66
N ALA A 192 2.37 -9.36 14.40
CA ALA A 192 3.26 -9.34 13.25
C ALA A 192 3.99 -7.98 13.08
N CYS A 193 3.30 -6.85 13.30
CA CYS A 193 3.93 -5.53 13.32
C CYS A 193 4.97 -5.41 14.44
N ALA A 194 4.63 -5.85 15.65
CA ALA A 194 5.53 -5.85 16.80
C ALA A 194 6.80 -6.69 16.53
N ASP A 195 6.65 -7.84 15.88
CA ASP A 195 7.77 -8.70 15.50
C ASP A 195 8.67 -8.05 14.46
N VAL A 196 8.11 -7.44 13.40
CA VAL A 196 8.91 -6.69 12.41
C VAL A 196 9.73 -5.58 13.07
N ILE A 197 9.15 -4.85 14.02
CA ILE A 197 9.86 -3.79 14.76
C ILE A 197 11.03 -4.36 15.59
N ARG A 198 10.81 -5.50 16.27
CA ARG A 198 11.89 -6.18 17.00
C ARG A 198 13.03 -6.58 16.05
N LEU A 199 12.68 -7.11 14.87
CA LEU A 199 13.65 -7.53 13.86
C LEU A 199 14.46 -6.37 13.30
N TYR A 200 13.86 -5.19 13.08
CA TYR A 200 14.62 -3.99 12.70
C TYR A 200 15.66 -3.63 13.75
N LYS A 201 15.26 -3.65 15.04
CA LYS A 201 16.18 -3.37 16.15
C LYS A 201 17.34 -4.35 16.19
N GLU A 202 17.07 -5.65 16.09
CA GLU A 202 18.10 -6.70 16.09
C GLU A 202 19.16 -6.50 15.00
N LYS A 203 18.76 -5.94 13.85
CA LYS A 203 19.63 -5.72 12.70
C LYS A 203 20.18 -4.30 12.59
N GLY A 204 19.81 -3.41 13.50
CA GLY A 204 20.21 -2.01 13.45
C GLY A 204 19.62 -1.24 12.27
N ILE A 205 18.52 -1.73 11.68
CA ILE A 205 17.80 -1.04 10.61
C ILE A 205 17.04 0.12 11.23
N LYS A 206 17.28 1.32 10.71
CA LYS A 206 16.49 2.49 11.07
C LYS A 206 15.10 2.32 10.49
N PHE A 207 14.08 2.54 11.30
CA PHE A 207 12.69 2.42 10.89
C PHE A 207 11.88 3.61 11.38
N ASN A 208 10.77 3.87 10.70
CA ASN A 208 9.72 4.78 11.13
C ASN A 208 8.44 3.99 11.36
N ILE A 209 7.55 4.61 12.11
CA ILE A 209 6.16 4.20 12.20
C ILE A 209 5.36 5.14 11.29
N SER A 210 4.63 4.56 10.35
CA SER A 210 3.88 5.29 9.32
C SER A 210 2.40 4.97 9.35
N ASN A 211 1.64 5.79 8.63
CA ASN A 211 0.29 5.48 8.25
C ASN A 211 0.33 4.49 7.08
N ALA A 212 -0.54 3.50 7.09
CA ALA A 212 -0.71 2.59 5.96
C ALA A 212 -2.19 2.40 5.70
N LYS A 213 -2.59 2.47 4.45
CA LYS A 213 -3.98 2.33 4.02
C LYS A 213 -4.04 1.10 3.15
N PHE A 214 -4.93 0.19 3.51
CA PHE A 214 -5.23 -1.02 2.77
C PHE A 214 -6.70 -0.99 2.41
N ASN A 215 -6.99 -1.26 1.15
CA ASN A 215 -8.33 -1.26 0.63
C ASN A 215 -8.94 -2.66 0.71
N PHE A 216 -10.13 -2.76 1.30
CA PHE A 216 -10.87 -4.01 1.43
C PHE A 216 -12.35 -3.80 1.07
N SER A 217 -13.07 -4.85 0.67
CA SER A 217 -14.53 -4.77 0.40
C SER A 217 -15.34 -5.12 1.65
N MET A 218 -15.49 -4.17 2.57
CA MET A 218 -15.79 -4.51 3.98
C MET A 218 -17.20 -4.23 4.49
N LYS A 219 -18.21 -4.20 3.60
CA LYS A 219 -19.60 -3.83 3.99
C LYS A 219 -20.07 -4.57 5.25
N GLU A 220 -19.69 -5.84 5.37
CA GLU A 220 -20.04 -6.69 6.50
C GLU A 220 -19.24 -6.39 7.78
N ILE A 221 -18.00 -5.91 7.69
CA ILE A 221 -17.19 -5.54 8.86
C ILE A 221 -17.73 -4.30 9.54
N ILE A 222 -18.14 -3.30 8.75
CA ILE A 222 -18.75 -2.07 9.30
C ILE A 222 -20.09 -2.39 9.98
N GLU A 223 -20.87 -3.33 9.42
CA GLU A 223 -22.10 -3.82 10.06
C GLU A 223 -21.82 -4.53 11.39
N VAL A 224 -20.72 -5.29 11.46
CA VAL A 224 -20.31 -6.10 12.62
C VAL A 224 -19.72 -5.27 13.77
N THR A 225 -19.14 -4.12 13.45
CA THR A 225 -18.51 -3.24 14.44
C THR A 225 -19.48 -2.20 15.02
N GLY A 226 -20.72 -2.15 14.52
CA GLY A 226 -21.74 -1.22 15.00
C GLY A 226 -21.44 0.25 14.66
N ALA A 227 -20.47 0.51 13.79
CA ALA A 227 -20.10 1.85 13.39
C ALA A 227 -21.21 2.48 12.54
N THR A 228 -21.93 3.45 13.12
CA THR A 228 -22.80 4.33 12.34
C THR A 228 -21.95 5.19 11.40
N TYR A 229 -22.61 5.71 10.36
CA TYR A 229 -22.11 6.43 9.18
C TYR A 229 -21.13 7.62 9.42
N ALA A 230 -20.65 7.84 10.65
CA ALA A 230 -19.80 8.95 11.08
C ALA A 230 -18.62 8.60 12.01
N GLY A 231 -18.29 7.34 12.30
CA GLY A 231 -17.25 7.04 13.31
C GLY A 231 -16.44 5.79 13.01
N SER A 232 -15.13 5.97 12.82
CA SER A 232 -14.13 4.91 12.69
C SER A 232 -14.28 3.83 13.76
N VAL A 233 -14.15 2.57 13.36
CA VAL A 233 -13.82 1.50 14.32
C VAL A 233 -12.38 1.70 14.70
N ILE A 234 -12.16 2.14 15.92
CA ILE A 234 -10.85 2.42 16.46
C ILE A 234 -10.37 1.14 17.17
N ALA A 235 -9.37 0.48 16.60
CA ALA A 235 -8.70 -0.63 17.25
C ALA A 235 -7.23 -0.26 17.53
N GLY A 236 -6.80 -0.51 18.76
CA GLY A 236 -5.42 -0.29 19.17
C GLY A 236 -4.53 -1.48 18.80
N LEU A 237 -3.23 -1.22 18.72
CA LEU A 237 -2.19 -2.25 18.53
C LEU A 237 -1.31 -2.33 19.80
N PRO A 238 -1.81 -2.93 20.90
CA PRO A 238 -1.13 -2.91 22.19
C PRO A 238 0.25 -3.58 22.20
N GLN A 239 0.49 -4.63 21.41
CA GLN A 239 1.80 -5.29 21.33
C GLN A 239 2.81 -4.41 20.61
N THR A 240 2.41 -3.82 19.49
CA THR A 240 3.19 -2.85 18.72
C THR A 240 3.53 -1.65 19.59
N ALA A 241 2.55 -1.12 20.33
CA ALA A 241 2.75 -0.03 21.29
C ALA A 241 3.74 -0.40 22.40
N ALA A 242 3.63 -1.60 22.98
CA ALA A 242 4.52 -2.07 24.03
C ALA A 242 5.96 -2.23 23.53
N VAL A 243 6.16 -2.77 22.33
CA VAL A 243 7.49 -2.83 21.70
C VAL A 243 8.02 -1.41 21.52
N LEU A 244 7.26 -0.49 20.93
CA LEU A 244 7.73 0.88 20.69
C LEU A 244 8.07 1.62 21.98
N ALA A 245 7.26 1.47 23.03
CA ALA A 245 7.54 2.03 24.36
C ALA A 245 8.86 1.52 24.94
N SER A 246 9.24 0.28 24.65
CA SER A 246 10.54 -0.29 25.05
C SER A 246 11.74 0.27 24.27
N LEU A 247 11.50 0.96 23.15
CA LEU A 247 12.53 1.49 22.25
C LEU A 247 12.72 2.99 22.42
N SER A 248 11.62 3.72 22.62
CA SER A 248 11.61 5.15 22.88
C SER A 248 11.39 5.41 24.37
N ALA A 249 12.37 5.97 25.07
CA ALA A 249 12.16 6.52 26.40
C ALA A 249 11.23 7.75 26.32
N GLY A 250 9.91 7.58 26.19
CA GLY A 250 8.97 8.71 26.08
C GLY A 250 7.56 8.33 25.63
N ILE A 251 6.57 8.82 26.36
CA ILE A 251 5.17 8.36 26.44
C ILE A 251 4.29 8.74 25.21
N ALA A 252 4.82 9.47 24.22
CA ALA A 252 4.03 10.00 23.10
C ALA A 252 3.58 8.95 22.07
N SER A 253 4.45 8.01 21.69
CA SER A 253 4.16 6.99 20.67
C SER A 253 3.04 6.02 21.07
N VAL A 254 2.88 5.75 22.38
CA VAL A 254 1.87 4.82 22.92
C VAL A 254 0.44 5.39 22.83
N VAL A 255 0.28 6.72 22.84
CA VAL A 255 -1.04 7.36 22.77
C VAL A 255 -1.61 7.30 21.35
N GLU A 256 -0.77 7.49 20.33
CA GLU A 256 -1.20 7.45 18.93
C GLU A 256 -1.59 6.05 18.45
N ILE A 257 -1.00 5.01 19.03
CA ILE A 257 -1.25 3.60 18.64
C ILE A 257 -2.54 3.04 19.26
N LYS A 258 -3.13 3.74 20.24
CA LYS A 258 -4.44 3.34 20.79
C LYS A 258 -5.55 3.46 19.75
N ASP A 259 -5.36 4.36 18.79
CA ASP A 259 -6.28 4.58 17.67
C ASP A 259 -5.66 4.19 16.33
N ALA A 260 -4.83 3.14 16.37
CA ALA A 260 -3.97 2.72 15.28
C ALA A 260 -4.72 2.20 14.06
N ILE A 261 -5.93 1.66 14.19
CA ILE A 261 -6.69 1.17 13.04
C ILE A 261 -8.00 1.92 12.97
N SER A 262 -8.35 2.42 11.77
CA SER A 262 -9.68 2.93 11.46
C SER A 262 -10.28 2.27 10.22
N PHE A 263 -11.59 2.04 10.25
CA PHE A 263 -12.39 1.53 9.14
C PHE A 263 -13.40 2.61 8.68
N LYS A 264 -13.57 2.82 7.38
CA LYS A 264 -14.53 3.80 6.81
C LYS A 264 -15.36 3.21 5.67
N LYS A 265 -16.67 3.48 5.62
CA LYS A 265 -17.63 2.99 4.60
C LYS A 265 -17.63 3.86 3.34
N ILE A 266 -17.69 3.25 2.15
CA ILE A 266 -17.47 3.97 0.89
C ILE A 266 -18.39 3.49 -0.28
N ASP A 267 -18.57 4.35 -1.30
CA ASP A 267 -19.39 4.17 -2.51
C ASP A 267 -18.84 3.10 -3.47
N LYS A 268 -19.74 2.26 -4.00
CA LYS A 268 -19.44 1.05 -4.81
C LYS A 268 -19.30 1.30 -6.31
N THR A 269 -19.58 2.51 -6.78
CA THR A 269 -19.58 2.84 -8.22
C THR A 269 -18.19 3.15 -8.79
N ASN A 270 -17.16 3.17 -7.94
CA ASN A 270 -15.85 3.71 -8.26
C ASN A 270 -14.77 2.61 -8.46
N PRO A 271 -14.00 2.61 -9.57
CA PRO A 271 -12.90 1.67 -9.79
C PRO A 271 -11.67 1.83 -8.87
N PHE A 272 -11.54 2.92 -8.10
CA PHE A 272 -10.37 3.19 -7.22
C PHE A 272 -10.32 2.40 -5.91
N ASN A 273 -11.16 1.38 -5.75
CA ASN A 273 -11.35 0.64 -4.49
C ASN A 273 -10.21 -0.33 -4.12
N TYR A 274 -9.00 -0.23 -4.70
CA TYR A 274 -7.91 -1.21 -4.54
C TYR A 274 -6.49 -0.61 -4.38
N ALA A 275 -6.37 0.62 -3.87
CA ALA A 275 -5.07 1.25 -3.63
C ALA A 275 -4.51 0.95 -2.22
N GLY A 276 -3.28 0.45 -2.13
CA GLY A 276 -2.51 0.50 -0.89
C GLY A 276 -1.81 1.87 -0.81
N GLU A 277 -2.03 2.66 0.24
CA GLU A 277 -1.38 3.97 0.40
C GLU A 277 -0.68 4.05 1.76
N ILE A 278 0.66 4.11 1.78
CA ILE A 278 1.43 4.28 3.01
C ILE A 278 1.97 5.71 3.06
N SER A 279 1.71 6.50 4.11
CA SER A 279 2.12 7.91 4.23
C SER A 279 2.72 8.24 5.60
N LYS A 280 3.63 9.21 5.66
CA LYS A 280 4.25 9.67 6.93
C LYS A 280 3.54 10.93 7.41
N HIS A 281 3.29 11.05 8.71
CA HIS A 281 2.88 12.33 9.30
C HIS A 281 4.11 13.26 9.38
N LEU A 282 3.99 14.48 8.82
CA LEU A 282 4.93 15.56 9.13
C LEU A 282 4.54 16.08 10.52
N CYS A 283 5.49 16.04 11.46
CA CYS A 283 5.34 16.74 12.75
C CYS A 283 5.35 18.25 12.52
#